data_AF-A0A7M1AWW7-F1
#
_entry.id   AF-A0A7M1AWW7-F1
#
_cell.length_a   1.000
_cell.length_b   1.000
_cell.length_c   1.000
_cell.angle_alpha   90.00
_cell.angle_beta   90.00
_cell.angle_gamma   90.00
#
_symmetry.space_group_name_H-M   'P 1'
#
loop_
_entity.id
_entity.type
_entity.pdbx_description
1 polymer ?
#
loop_
_entity_poly.entity_id
_entity_poly.type
_entity_poly.pdbx_seq_one_letter_code
_entity_poly.pdbx_strand_id
1 'polypeptide(L)' 'MNNIKSIYMFYLDGFKNMKTGKTLWKIIFLKLAVIFLFLNYFIHDRSLNTEYKTEDTKINFVYNNLIGE' A
#
# COMPACT_ATOMS: atom_id res chain seq x y z
N MET A 1 35.92 -11.44 11.25
CA MET A 1 35.69 -9.99 11.05
C MET A 1 34.52 -9.88 10.08
N ASN A 2 33.31 -9.60 10.58
CA ASN A 2 32.09 -9.78 9.78
C ASN A 2 31.85 -8.53 8.93
N ASN A 3 32.37 -8.54 7.69
CA ASN A 3 32.29 -7.43 6.73
C ASN A 3 30.87 -6.89 6.53
N ILE A 4 29.86 -7.75 6.65
CA ILE A 4 28.43 -7.40 6.59
C ILE A 4 28.06 -6.38 7.69
N LYS A 5 28.61 -6.54 8.90
CA LYS A 5 28.36 -5.63 10.03
C LYS A 5 28.92 -4.24 9.75
N SER A 6 30.08 -4.15 9.09
CA SER A 6 30.69 -2.88 8.71
C SER A 6 29.84 -2.15 7.66
N ILE A 7 29.40 -2.88 6.62
CA ILE A 7 28.54 -2.33 5.57
C ILE A 7 27.21 -1.82 6.17
N TYR A 8 26.58 -2.60 7.04
CA TYR A 8 25.36 -2.19 7.73
C TYR A 8 25.55 -0.92 8.54
N MET A 9 26.61 -0.83 9.35
CA MET A 9 26.91 0.35 10.15
C MET A 9 27.19 1.57 9.28
N PHE A 10 27.88 1.41 8.15
CA PHE A 10 28.13 2.51 7.20
C PHE A 10 26.82 3.11 6.65
N TYR A 11 25.88 2.27 6.21
CA TYR A 11 24.57 2.75 5.73
C TYR A 11 23.76 3.42 6.84
N LEU A 12 23.77 2.85 8.04
CA LEU A 12 23.03 3.38 9.18
C LEU A 12 23.60 4.73 9.62
N ASP A 13 24.92 4.85 9.70
CA ASP A 13 25.59 6.08 10.10
C ASP A 13 25.50 7.16 9.02
N GLY A 14 25.62 6.79 7.74
CA GLY A 14 25.37 7.67 6.60
C GLY A 14 23.95 8.23 6.63
N PHE A 15 22.94 7.37 6.80
CA PHE A 15 21.54 7.78 6.91
C PHE A 15 21.27 8.66 8.13
N LYS A 16 21.89 8.36 9.27
CA LYS A 16 21.77 9.14 10.50
C LYS A 16 22.40 10.53 10.36
N ASN A 17 23.49 10.68 9.63
CA ASN A 17 24.16 11.98 9.44
C ASN A 17 23.55 12.82 8.29
N MET A 18 22.66 12.25 7.47
CA MET A 18 21.97 12.97 6.41
C MET A 18 20.91 13.94 6.96
N LYS A 19 20.99 15.22 6.56
CA LYS A 19 19.95 16.24 6.81
C LYS A 19 18.88 16.25 5.72
N THR A 20 19.29 16.35 4.45
CA THR A 20 18.37 16.39 3.29
C THR A 20 17.74 15.03 2.99
N GLY A 21 18.51 13.94 3.10
CA GLY A 21 18.03 12.58 2.85
C GLY A 21 16.89 12.17 3.79
N LYS A 22 16.96 12.52 5.08
CA LYS A 22 15.86 12.27 6.03
C LYS A 22 14.59 13.02 5.65
N THR A 23 14.70 14.26 5.17
CA THR A 23 13.55 15.02 4.68
C THR A 23 12.94 14.38 3.44
N LEU A 24 13.77 13.93 2.49
CA LEU A 24 13.30 13.19 1.32
C LEU A 24 12.56 11.91 1.70
N TRP A 25 13.10 11.12 2.65
CA TRP A 25 12.45 9.92 3.13
C TRP A 25 11.10 10.19 3.79
N LYS A 26 10.98 11.28 4.56
CA LYS A 26 9.68 11.74 5.08
C LYS A 26 8.69 12.03 3.95
N ILE A 27 9.13 12.69 2.87
CA ILE A 27 8.28 12.98 1.71
C ILE A 27 7.85 11.67 1.02
N ILE A 28 8.75 10.70 0.87
CA ILE A 28 8.44 9.38 0.29
C ILE A 28 7.39 8.66 1.15
N PHE A 29 7.59 8.60 2.46
CA PHE A 29 6.60 7.99 3.38
C PHE A 29 5.25 8.69 3.31
N LEU A 30 5.24 10.03 3.26
CA LEU A 30 4.00 10.79 3.12
C LEU A 30 3.30 10.48 1.80
N LYS A 31 4.02 10.46 0.67
CA LYS A 31 3.45 10.08 -0.62
C LYS A 31 2.88 8.67 -0.59
N LEU A 32 3.60 7.71 -0.02
CA LEU A 32 3.14 6.33 0.10
C LEU A 32 1.88 6.24 0.98
N ALA A 33 1.83 6.96 2.09
CA ALA A 33 0.63 7.04 2.93
C ALA A 33 -0.56 7.65 2.20
N VAL A 34 -0.34 8.73 1.43
CA VAL A 34 -1.39 9.37 0.62
C VAL A 34 -1.90 8.43 -0.47
N ILE A 35 -1.00 7.74 -1.19
CA ILE A 35 -1.40 6.76 -2.21
C ILE A 35 -2.17 5.61 -1.56
N PHE A 36 -1.72 5.11 -0.40
CA PHE A 36 -2.40 4.04 0.30
C PHE A 36 -3.79 4.46 0.79
N LEU A 37 -3.93 5.66 1.35
CA LEU A 37 -5.22 6.22 1.76
C LEU A 37 -6.15 6.46 0.57
N PHE A 38 -5.62 7.02 -0.52
CA PHE A 38 -6.40 7.25 -1.74
C PHE A 38 -6.84 5.92 -2.36
N LEU A 39 -5.92 4.96 -2.47
CA LEU A 39 -6.22 3.62 -2.96
C LEU A 39 -7.27 2.94 -2.07
N ASN A 40 -7.11 3.00 -0.75
CA ASN A 40 -8.07 2.43 0.18
C ASN A 40 -9.46 3.09 0.05
N TYR A 41 -9.52 4.42 -0.06
CA TYR A 41 -10.79 5.12 -0.24
C TYR A 41 -11.45 4.78 -1.59
N PHE A 42 -10.72 4.91 -2.70
CA PHE A 42 -11.27 4.73 -4.04
C PHE A 42 -11.48 3.27 -4.47
N ILE A 43 -10.70 2.32 -3.92
CA ILE A 43 -10.87 0.89 -4.20
C ILE A 43 -11.90 0.25 -3.28
N HIS A 44 -12.03 0.70 -2.02
CA HIS A 44 -12.96 0.07 -1.07
C HIS A 44 -14.41 0.50 -1.27
N ASP A 45 -14.69 1.73 -1.73
CA ASP A 45 -16.07 2.18 -2.04
C ASP A 45 -16.73 1.32 -3.15
N ARG A 46 -15.93 0.73 -4.04
CA ARG A 46 -16.38 -0.20 -5.09
C ARG A 46 -16.28 -1.67 -4.68
N SER A 47 -16.46 -1.95 -3.39
CA SER A 47 -16.58 -3.32 -2.90
C SER A 47 -17.98 -3.88 -3.21
N LEU A 48 -18.05 -5.17 -3.53
CA LEU A 48 -19.33 -5.88 -3.74
C LEU A 48 -20.28 -5.72 -2.53
N ASN A 49 -19.76 -5.47 -1.34
CA ASN A 49 -20.56 -5.25 -0.13
C ASN A 49 -21.20 -3.86 -0.04
N THR A 50 -20.61 -2.83 -0.66
CA THR A 50 -21.17 -1.48 -0.69
C THR A 50 -22.16 -1.29 -1.83
N GLU A 51 -21.98 -2.01 -2.94
CA GLU A 51 -22.80 -1.86 -4.16
C GLU A 51 -24.08 -2.73 -4.14
N TYR A 52 -24.07 -3.88 -3.44
CA TYR A 52 -25.22 -4.78 -3.34
C TYR A 52 -25.72 -4.88 -1.89
N LYS A 53 -26.96 -4.42 -1.64
CA LYS A 53 -27.58 -4.43 -0.30
C LYS A 53 -28.17 -5.79 0.10
N THR A 54 -28.48 -6.66 -0.86
CA THR A 54 -29.15 -7.95 -0.64
C THR A 54 -28.26 -9.09 -1.11
N GLU A 55 -28.12 -10.13 -0.30
CA GLU A 55 -27.25 -11.28 -0.59
C GLU A 55 -27.59 -11.95 -1.92
N ASP A 56 -28.88 -12.11 -2.24
CA ASP A 56 -29.33 -12.73 -3.49
C ASP A 56 -28.80 -12.00 -4.74
N THR A 57 -28.84 -10.67 -4.74
CA THR A 57 -28.35 -9.85 -5.86
C THR A 57 -26.84 -9.95 -6.04
N LYS A 58 -26.11 -10.08 -4.93
CA LYS A 58 -24.66 -10.26 -4.92
C LYS A 58 -24.26 -11.64 -5.45
N ILE A 59 -24.97 -12.69 -5.02
CA ILE A 59 -24.73 -14.06 -5.48
C ILE A 59 -24.96 -14.17 -6.99
N ASN A 60 -26.05 -13.58 -7.49
CA ASN A 60 -26.37 -13.63 -8.92
C ASN A 60 -25.34 -12.88 -9.77
N PHE A 61 -24.84 -11.72 -9.30
CA PHE A 61 -23.78 -10.99 -9.97
C PHE A 61 -22.48 -11.80 -10.08
N VAL A 62 -22.06 -12.46 -8.99
CA VAL A 62 -20.87 -13.32 -8.99
C VAL A 62 -21.07 -14.52 -9.90
N TYR A 63 -22.23 -15.18 -9.84
CA TYR A 63 -22.58 -16.33 -10.66
C TYR A 63 -22.45 -16.01 -12.17
N ASN A 64 -23.02 -14.89 -12.61
CA ASN A 64 -22.97 -14.47 -14.01
C ASN A 64 -21.53 -14.14 -14.48
N ASN A 65 -20.70 -13.52 -13.64
CA ASN A 65 -19.31 -13.20 -13.98
C ASN A 65 -18.40 -14.44 -14.02
N LEU A 66 -18.71 -15.49 -13.26
CA LEU A 66 -17.95 -16.74 -13.25
C LEU A 66 -18.29 -17.66 -14.44
N ILE A 67 -19.52 -17.58 -14.94
CA ILE A 67 -19.99 -18.41 -16.04
C ILE A 67 -19.61 -17.82 -17.39
N GLY A 68 -19.36 -16.50 -17.46
CA GLY A 68 -18.74 -15.85 -18.62
C GLY A 68 -19.55 -16.05 -19.89
N GLU A 69 -20.80 -15.55 -19.90
CA GLU A 69 -21.53 -15.32 -21.15
C GLU A 69 -21.09 -14.01 -21.82
#